data_AF-A0A8J3ZI71-F1
#
_entry.id   AF-A0A8J3ZI71-F1
#
_cell.length_a   1.000
_cell.length_b   1.000
_cell.length_c   1.000
_cell.angle_alpha   90.00
_cell.angle_beta   90.00
_cell.angle_gamma   90.00
#
_symmetry.space_group_name_H-M   'P 1'
#
loop_
_entity.id
_entity.type
_entity.pdbx_description
1 polymer ?
#
loop_
_entity_poly.entity_id
_entity_poly.type
_entity_poly.pdbx_seq_one_letter_code
_entity_poly.pdbx_strand_id
1 'polypeptide(L)'
;MGLFKRRPKNNPAIEEGSASATTVVTPRPTPDGKGIAFPDSAAIDHWKRRVADAGLTVRGVEYNGQASYLTLAGPDAERAKTFLRNEHVDRELYYIVVETPDGTWGLDIEGLYLERLRPWQQDTESAEYQVPAGSIAGNPRSVNLAARGKVDNFLVWIGCGRCAHRWADGVRYQNRTLTRCPSCGAKNSVDSSNVQVAPLDQQPTPSSPLSSSPSNRSADSASEQQRAQIARRIAELLDFNQVHYGELDKEQQSQATDCRHLDAIISSGGAPPDWISHAVELRSIGHQLNREGGVRLMRETAAQADGLSKYGVRQVIVLFWEGIGGWQD
;
A
#
# COMPACT_ATOMS: atom_id res chain seq x y z
N MET A 1 -59.13 18.78 -12.54
CA MET A 1 -58.22 18.75 -11.38
C MET A 1 -58.58 17.55 -10.51
N GLY A 2 -57.81 16.46 -10.60
CA GLY A 2 -58.02 15.24 -9.80
C GLY A 2 -56.69 14.77 -9.25
N LEU A 3 -56.48 14.97 -7.95
CA LEU A 3 -55.26 14.62 -7.21
C LEU A 3 -55.32 13.16 -6.78
N PHE A 4 -54.48 12.32 -7.40
CA PHE A 4 -54.24 10.94 -6.97
C PHE A 4 -53.33 10.91 -5.74
N LYS A 5 -53.88 10.52 -4.58
CA LYS A 5 -53.12 10.15 -3.37
C LYS A 5 -52.53 8.75 -3.56
N ARG A 6 -51.20 8.61 -3.64
CA ARG A 6 -50.50 7.32 -3.53
C ARG A 6 -50.29 6.98 -2.04
N ARG A 7 -50.67 5.77 -1.64
CA ARG A 7 -50.29 5.17 -0.34
C ARG A 7 -48.88 4.55 -0.45
N PRO A 8 -48.05 4.62 0.60
CA PRO A 8 -46.75 3.95 0.62
C PRO A 8 -46.92 2.43 0.80
N LYS A 9 -46.14 1.65 0.04
CA LYS A 9 -45.99 0.20 0.18
C LYS A 9 -45.07 -0.09 1.36
N ASN A 10 -45.48 -0.99 2.24
CA ASN A 10 -44.63 -1.60 3.25
C ASN A 10 -43.58 -2.49 2.56
N ASN A 11 -42.29 -2.20 2.77
CA ASN A 11 -41.20 -3.13 2.47
C ASN A 11 -40.95 -4.02 3.70
N PRO A 12 -40.75 -5.33 3.53
CA PRO A 12 -40.34 -6.19 4.63
C PRO A 12 -38.88 -5.88 5.02
N ALA A 13 -38.62 -5.92 6.33
CA ALA A 13 -37.29 -5.77 6.90
C ALA A 13 -36.37 -6.90 6.39
N ILE A 14 -35.23 -6.50 5.83
CA ILE A 14 -34.12 -7.41 5.54
C ILE A 14 -33.32 -7.50 6.84
N GLU A 15 -33.28 -8.68 7.45
CA GLU A 15 -32.35 -8.99 8.53
C GLU A 15 -30.93 -8.98 7.96
N GLU A 16 -30.18 -7.91 8.23
CA GLU A 16 -28.75 -7.83 7.94
C GLU A 16 -28.00 -8.73 8.93
N GLY A 17 -27.73 -9.96 8.50
CA GLY A 17 -26.76 -10.84 9.14
C GLY A 17 -25.37 -10.20 9.07
N SER A 18 -24.89 -9.70 10.22
CA SER A 18 -23.55 -9.16 10.39
C SER A 18 -22.51 -10.26 10.14
N ALA A 19 -21.91 -10.25 8.95
CA ALA A 19 -20.80 -11.14 8.62
C ALA A 19 -19.55 -10.63 9.36
N SER A 20 -19.13 -11.34 10.41
CA SER A 20 -17.86 -11.08 11.09
C SER A 20 -16.72 -11.06 10.08
N ALA A 21 -15.92 -10.00 10.10
CA ALA A 21 -14.72 -9.89 9.29
C ALA A 21 -13.73 -11.01 9.68
N THR A 22 -13.69 -12.07 8.88
CA THR A 22 -12.78 -13.19 9.10
C THR A 22 -11.35 -12.69 8.97
N THR A 23 -10.61 -12.64 10.08
CA THR A 23 -9.20 -12.25 10.07
C THR A 23 -8.43 -13.20 9.15
N VAL A 24 -7.72 -12.64 8.17
CA VAL A 24 -6.87 -13.40 7.26
C VAL A 24 -5.73 -14.01 8.07
N VAL A 25 -5.75 -15.33 8.26
CA VAL A 25 -4.66 -16.05 8.90
C VAL A 25 -3.64 -16.43 7.84
N THR A 26 -2.52 -15.72 7.81
CA THR A 26 -1.36 -16.07 6.98
C THR A 26 -0.46 -17.04 7.76
N PRO A 27 0.05 -18.13 7.14
CA PRO A 27 1.04 -19.01 7.75
C PRO A 27 2.26 -18.24 8.28
N ARG A 28 2.65 -18.52 9.53
CA ARG A 28 3.88 -17.98 10.13
C ARG A 28 4.97 -19.04 10.13
N PRO A 29 6.25 -18.70 9.91
CA PRO A 29 7.32 -19.67 10.08
C PRO A 29 7.42 -20.08 11.57
N THR A 30 7.78 -21.34 11.81
CA THR A 30 8.12 -21.82 13.15
C THR A 30 9.33 -21.06 13.71
N PRO A 31 9.56 -21.06 15.04
CA PRO A 31 10.71 -20.35 15.62
C PRO A 31 12.06 -20.75 15.03
N ASP A 32 12.21 -22.02 14.65
CA ASP A 32 13.40 -22.58 14.02
C ASP A 32 13.48 -22.32 12.49
N GLY A 33 12.46 -21.68 11.90
CA GLY A 33 12.38 -21.39 10.47
C GLY A 33 12.14 -22.61 9.57
N LYS A 34 12.03 -23.82 10.13
CA LYS A 34 11.98 -25.07 9.35
C LYS A 34 10.58 -25.53 8.97
N GLY A 35 9.56 -24.82 9.41
CA GLY A 35 8.17 -25.17 9.16
C GLY A 35 7.27 -23.96 9.23
N ILE A 36 5.97 -24.23 9.17
CA ILE A 36 4.93 -23.23 9.32
C ILE A 36 4.07 -23.58 10.53
N ALA A 37 3.83 -22.58 11.36
CA ALA A 37 2.89 -22.57 12.45
C ALA A 37 1.59 -21.87 12.04
N PHE A 38 0.50 -22.45 12.49
CA PHE A 38 -0.85 -21.89 12.48
C PHE A 38 -1.39 -21.93 13.91
N PRO A 39 -2.35 -21.07 14.26
CA PRO A 39 -2.93 -21.05 15.61
C PRO A 39 -3.64 -22.37 15.96
N ASP A 40 -4.27 -23.01 14.98
CA ASP A 40 -4.93 -24.31 15.12
C ASP A 40 -5.06 -25.03 13.75
N SER A 41 -5.59 -26.26 13.76
CA SER A 41 -5.82 -27.04 12.54
C SER A 41 -6.90 -26.43 11.63
N ALA A 42 -7.89 -25.73 12.18
CA ALA A 42 -8.94 -25.10 11.39
C ALA A 42 -8.39 -23.96 10.53
N ALA A 43 -7.43 -23.19 11.06
CA ALA A 43 -6.70 -22.16 10.33
C ALA A 43 -5.85 -22.75 9.20
N ILE A 44 -5.21 -23.91 9.43
CA ILE A 44 -4.49 -24.64 8.38
C ILE A 44 -5.45 -25.01 7.25
N ASP A 45 -6.58 -25.63 7.58
CA ASP A 45 -7.54 -26.12 6.59
C ASP A 45 -8.24 -24.98 5.84
N HIS A 46 -8.49 -23.87 6.52
CA HIS A 46 -9.01 -22.65 5.90
C HIS A 46 -8.01 -22.04 4.91
N TRP A 47 -6.74 -21.91 5.32
CA TRP A 47 -5.71 -21.38 4.44
C TRP A 47 -5.44 -22.30 3.24
N LYS A 48 -5.37 -23.63 3.44
CA LYS A 48 -5.25 -24.60 2.35
C LYS A 48 -6.42 -24.53 1.37
N ARG A 49 -7.65 -24.32 1.86
CA ARG A 49 -8.81 -24.09 1.00
C ARG A 49 -8.64 -22.82 0.17
N ARG A 50 -8.24 -21.70 0.76
CA ARG A 50 -7.94 -20.47 0.00
C ARG A 50 -6.89 -20.67 -1.10
N VAL A 51 -5.82 -21.39 -0.78
CA VAL A 51 -4.77 -21.74 -1.75
C VAL A 51 -5.37 -22.53 -2.92
N ALA A 52 -6.17 -23.56 -2.62
CA ALA A 52 -6.84 -24.37 -3.64
C ALA A 52 -7.89 -23.58 -4.44
N ASP A 53 -8.68 -22.73 -3.80
CA ASP A 53 -9.69 -21.87 -4.42
C ASP A 53 -9.04 -20.84 -5.37
N ALA A 54 -7.84 -20.37 -5.05
CA ALA A 54 -7.02 -19.55 -5.94
C ALA A 54 -6.46 -20.35 -7.14
N GLY A 55 -6.58 -21.68 -7.14
CA GLY A 55 -5.99 -22.57 -8.13
C GLY A 55 -4.49 -22.80 -7.92
N LEU A 56 -4.00 -22.59 -6.68
CA LEU A 56 -2.61 -22.81 -6.31
C LEU A 56 -2.45 -24.15 -5.58
N THR A 57 -1.21 -24.63 -5.52
CA THR A 57 -0.86 -25.88 -4.82
C THR A 57 0.34 -25.65 -3.91
N VAL A 58 0.31 -26.18 -2.70
CA VAL A 58 1.43 -26.07 -1.75
C VAL A 58 2.53 -27.04 -2.18
N ARG A 59 3.75 -26.54 -2.40
CA ARG A 59 4.93 -27.37 -2.69
C ARG A 59 5.65 -27.77 -1.42
N GLY A 60 5.77 -26.85 -0.47
CA GLY A 60 6.40 -27.13 0.81
C GLY A 60 6.98 -25.89 1.46
N VAL A 61 7.78 -26.13 2.50
CA VAL A 61 8.53 -25.12 3.23
C VAL A 61 10.00 -25.50 3.15
N GLU A 62 10.83 -24.57 2.71
CA GLU A 62 12.28 -24.73 2.64
C GLU A 62 12.97 -23.73 3.55
N TYR A 63 14.05 -24.16 4.21
CA TYR A 63 14.93 -23.28 4.98
C TYR A 63 16.36 -23.43 4.48
N ASN A 64 16.96 -22.34 4.00
CA ASN A 64 18.31 -22.35 3.42
C ASN A 64 19.43 -22.00 4.41
N GLY A 65 19.12 -21.95 5.71
CA GLY A 65 20.07 -21.51 6.75
C GLY A 65 19.99 -20.02 7.10
N GLN A 66 19.31 -19.21 6.29
CA GLN A 66 19.10 -17.78 6.54
C GLN A 66 17.63 -17.40 6.46
N ALA A 67 16.91 -17.89 5.45
CA ALA A 67 15.54 -17.52 5.15
C ALA A 67 14.64 -18.76 5.04
N SER A 68 13.35 -18.55 5.31
CA SER A 68 12.29 -19.56 5.20
C SER A 68 11.40 -19.22 4.01
N TYR A 69 11.14 -20.22 3.15
CA TYR A 69 10.37 -20.07 1.92
C TYR A 69 9.16 -20.99 1.98
N LEU A 70 7.96 -20.42 1.96
CA LEU A 70 6.73 -21.13 1.65
C LEU A 70 6.52 -21.11 0.15
N THR A 71 6.77 -22.24 -0.52
CA THR A 71 6.65 -22.35 -1.96
C THR A 71 5.29 -22.92 -2.34
N LEU A 72 4.61 -22.22 -3.24
CA LEU A 72 3.38 -22.60 -3.90
C LEU A 72 3.65 -22.72 -5.41
N ALA A 73 2.83 -23.48 -6.12
CA ALA A 73 2.81 -23.51 -7.57
C ALA A 73 1.43 -23.09 -8.09
N GLY A 74 1.42 -22.23 -9.11
CA GLY A 74 0.22 -21.71 -9.76
C GLY A 74 0.27 -21.84 -11.28
N PRO A 75 -0.89 -21.79 -11.95
CA PRO A 75 -0.97 -21.96 -13.40
C PRO A 75 -0.59 -20.68 -14.17
N ASP A 76 -0.74 -19.51 -13.55
CA ASP A 76 -0.49 -18.20 -14.18
C ASP A 76 -0.11 -17.12 -13.15
N ALA A 77 0.53 -16.05 -13.65
CA ALA A 77 1.01 -14.94 -12.84
C ALA A 77 -0.12 -14.12 -12.18
N GLU A 78 -1.32 -14.03 -12.77
CA GLU A 78 -2.39 -13.21 -12.21
C GLU A 78 -3.00 -13.84 -10.97
N ARG A 79 -3.20 -15.16 -10.98
CA ARG A 79 -3.63 -15.90 -9.79
C ARG A 79 -2.60 -15.81 -8.67
N ALA A 80 -1.31 -15.95 -9.01
CA ALA A 80 -0.23 -15.77 -8.05
C ALA A 80 -0.27 -14.38 -7.39
N LYS A 81 -0.28 -13.30 -8.20
CA LYS A 81 -0.35 -11.92 -7.69
C LYS A 81 -1.61 -11.64 -6.88
N THR A 82 -2.76 -12.13 -7.34
CA THR A 82 -4.05 -11.93 -6.66
C THR A 82 -4.05 -12.61 -5.30
N PHE A 83 -3.52 -13.85 -5.22
CA PHE A 83 -3.36 -14.54 -3.94
C PHE A 83 -2.40 -13.79 -3.02
N LEU A 84 -1.17 -13.51 -3.49
CA LEU A 84 -0.12 -12.88 -2.69
C LEU A 84 -0.53 -11.50 -2.14
N ARG A 85 -1.28 -10.69 -2.88
CA ARG A 85 -1.78 -9.39 -2.38
C ARG A 85 -2.74 -9.51 -1.19
N ASN A 86 -3.34 -10.67 -1.00
CA ASN A 86 -4.25 -10.97 0.10
C ASN A 86 -3.57 -11.76 1.24
N GLU A 87 -2.25 -11.95 1.16
CA GLU A 87 -1.43 -12.53 2.23
C GLU A 87 -0.65 -11.41 2.94
N HIS A 88 -0.12 -11.71 4.12
CA HIS A 88 0.67 -10.76 4.89
C HIS A 88 1.90 -11.43 5.51
N VAL A 89 3.08 -10.85 5.27
CA VAL A 89 4.33 -11.27 5.88
C VAL A 89 4.75 -10.20 6.89
N ASP A 90 4.84 -10.59 8.16
CA ASP A 90 5.18 -9.72 9.30
C ASP A 90 6.59 -9.97 9.85
N ARG A 91 7.40 -10.79 9.16
CA ARG A 91 8.72 -11.22 9.63
C ARG A 91 9.77 -11.11 8.53
N GLU A 92 10.93 -10.58 8.89
CA GLU A 92 12.10 -10.58 8.03
C GLU A 92 12.54 -12.01 7.67
N LEU A 93 13.13 -12.16 6.48
CA LEU A 93 13.66 -13.43 5.97
C LEU A 93 12.62 -14.55 5.85
N TYR A 94 11.34 -14.21 5.82
CA TYR A 94 10.25 -15.11 5.44
C TYR A 94 9.66 -14.68 4.11
N TYR A 95 9.44 -15.65 3.23
CA TYR A 95 8.98 -15.42 1.87
C TYR A 95 7.84 -16.38 1.55
N ILE A 96 6.76 -15.86 0.98
CA ILE A 96 5.74 -16.67 0.31
C ILE A 96 6.00 -16.55 -1.19
N VAL A 97 6.36 -17.67 -1.82
CA VAL A 97 6.76 -17.72 -3.22
C VAL A 97 5.73 -18.52 -4.01
N VAL A 98 5.33 -18.02 -5.17
CA VAL A 98 4.46 -18.71 -6.13
C VAL A 98 5.21 -18.87 -7.44
N GLU A 99 5.53 -20.11 -7.77
CA GLU A 99 6.11 -20.48 -9.06
C GLU A 99 5.01 -20.62 -10.12
N THR A 100 5.19 -19.96 -11.25
CA THR A 100 4.27 -20.04 -12.39
C THR A 100 5.06 -20.25 -13.68
N PRO A 101 4.41 -20.73 -14.77
CA PRO A 101 5.05 -20.79 -16.09
C PRO A 101 5.61 -19.45 -16.56
N ASP A 102 5.02 -18.34 -16.11
CA ASP A 102 5.37 -16.96 -16.49
C ASP A 102 6.40 -16.30 -15.56
N GLY A 103 6.77 -16.93 -14.45
CA GLY A 103 7.81 -16.46 -13.54
C GLY A 103 7.52 -16.78 -12.07
N THR A 104 8.49 -16.45 -11.23
CA THR A 104 8.40 -16.62 -9.78
C THR A 104 8.01 -15.31 -9.13
N TRP A 105 6.82 -15.29 -8.53
CA TRP A 105 6.30 -14.16 -7.78
C TRP A 105 6.49 -14.41 -6.30
N GLY A 106 6.79 -13.38 -5.52
CA GLY A 106 6.94 -13.53 -4.10
C GLY A 106 6.35 -12.38 -3.31
N LEU A 107 6.11 -12.66 -2.03
CA LEU A 107 5.73 -11.69 -1.01
C LEU A 107 6.71 -11.84 0.16
N ASP A 108 7.28 -10.73 0.59
CA ASP A 108 8.06 -10.62 1.81
C ASP A 108 7.54 -9.47 2.69
N ILE A 109 8.27 -9.15 3.75
CA ILE A 109 7.94 -8.04 4.65
C ILE A 109 7.89 -6.68 3.93
N GLU A 110 8.61 -6.56 2.82
CA GLU A 110 8.66 -5.35 2.00
C GLU A 110 7.52 -5.28 0.99
N GLY A 111 6.91 -6.41 0.65
CA GLY A 111 5.70 -6.51 -0.17
C GLY A 111 5.89 -7.43 -1.36
N LEU A 112 5.04 -7.22 -2.38
CA LEU A 112 5.05 -8.05 -3.58
C LEU A 112 6.30 -7.77 -4.42
N TYR A 113 6.95 -8.82 -4.92
CA TYR A 113 8.09 -8.75 -5.83
C TYR A 113 8.03 -9.80 -6.94
N LEU A 114 8.79 -9.56 -8.01
CA LEU A 114 9.07 -10.50 -9.09
C LEU A 114 10.57 -10.84 -9.05
N GLU A 115 10.90 -12.13 -8.98
CA GLU A 115 12.29 -12.56 -8.81
C GLU A 115 13.19 -12.17 -9.99
N ARG A 116 12.70 -12.34 -11.22
CA ARG A 116 13.44 -12.05 -12.44
C ARG A 116 12.52 -11.80 -13.62
N LEU A 117 12.92 -10.92 -14.54
CA LEU A 117 12.22 -10.75 -15.80
C LEU A 117 12.44 -11.95 -16.71
N ARG A 118 11.45 -12.21 -17.55
CA ARG A 118 11.53 -13.22 -18.58
C ARG A 118 12.27 -12.68 -19.81
N PRO A 119 12.95 -13.56 -20.58
CA PRO A 119 13.64 -13.14 -21.79
C PRO A 119 12.73 -12.39 -22.79
N TRP A 120 11.48 -12.83 -22.93
CA TRP A 120 10.53 -12.20 -23.84
C TRP A 120 10.15 -10.76 -23.44
N GLN A 121 10.31 -10.39 -22.16
CA GLN A 121 10.04 -9.02 -21.70
C GLN A 121 11.06 -8.00 -22.24
N GLN A 122 12.14 -8.47 -22.87
CA GLN A 122 13.15 -7.62 -23.51
C GLN A 122 12.81 -7.32 -24.98
N ASP A 123 11.88 -8.08 -25.59
CA ASP A 123 11.47 -7.94 -26.99
C ASP A 123 10.44 -6.81 -27.19
N THR A 124 10.87 -5.57 -26.94
CA THR A 124 10.00 -4.38 -27.02
C THR A 124 9.57 -4.03 -28.44
N GLU A 125 10.24 -4.57 -29.46
CA GLU A 125 9.88 -4.38 -30.87
C GLU A 125 8.59 -5.10 -31.23
N SER A 126 8.25 -6.18 -30.51
CA SER A 126 6.99 -6.91 -30.70
C SER A 126 5.76 -6.25 -30.05
N ALA A 127 5.91 -5.04 -29.48
CA ALA A 127 4.83 -4.33 -28.83
C ALA A 127 3.79 -3.80 -29.85
N GLU A 128 2.52 -3.97 -29.51
CA GLU A 128 1.39 -3.41 -30.27
C GLU A 128 1.07 -1.98 -29.81
N TYR A 129 1.33 -1.69 -28.53
CA TYR A 129 1.02 -0.42 -27.88
C TYR A 129 2.20 0.10 -27.06
N GLN A 130 2.35 1.41 -26.97
CA GLN A 130 3.29 2.07 -26.06
C GLN A 130 2.51 2.71 -24.92
N VAL A 131 2.93 2.47 -23.68
CA VAL A 131 2.27 3.01 -22.49
C VAL A 131 3.34 3.48 -21.48
N PRO A 132 3.08 4.54 -20.70
CA PRO A 132 3.98 4.93 -19.64
C PRO A 132 3.88 3.95 -18.46
N ALA A 133 4.96 3.80 -17.70
CA ALA A 133 4.90 3.20 -16.37
C ALA A 133 4.06 4.09 -15.44
N GLY A 134 3.14 3.47 -14.69
CA GLY A 134 2.36 4.14 -13.65
C GLY A 134 3.13 4.25 -12.32
N SER A 135 2.38 4.41 -11.23
CA SER A 135 2.97 4.42 -9.89
C SER A 135 3.60 3.08 -9.52
N ILE A 136 4.56 3.11 -8.60
CA ILE A 136 5.19 1.91 -8.02
C ILE A 136 4.10 1.06 -7.36
N ALA A 137 4.09 -0.24 -7.66
CA ALA A 137 3.09 -1.20 -7.20
C ALA A 137 3.61 -2.18 -6.14
N GLY A 138 4.90 -2.13 -5.82
CA GLY A 138 5.55 -2.90 -4.76
C GLY A 138 6.37 -2.00 -3.84
N ASN A 139 7.39 -2.55 -3.20
CA ASN A 139 8.25 -1.76 -2.32
C ASN A 139 9.07 -0.72 -3.09
N PRO A 140 9.10 0.58 -2.70
CA PRO A 140 9.98 1.58 -3.29
C PRO A 140 11.49 1.23 -3.26
N ARG A 141 11.92 0.40 -2.30
CA ARG A 141 13.28 -0.15 -2.22
C ARG A 141 13.63 -1.00 -3.43
N SER A 142 12.66 -1.73 -4.01
CA SER A 142 12.90 -2.52 -5.24
C SER A 142 13.37 -1.65 -6.39
N VAL A 143 12.86 -0.41 -6.52
CA VAL A 143 13.30 0.55 -7.54
C VAL A 143 14.74 0.99 -7.29
N ASN A 144 15.11 1.22 -6.03
CA ASN A 144 16.50 1.54 -5.65
C ASN A 144 17.45 0.39 -5.98
N LEU A 145 17.05 -0.85 -5.71
CA LEU A 145 17.84 -2.04 -6.04
C LEU A 145 17.99 -2.21 -7.56
N ALA A 146 16.91 -1.98 -8.32
CA ALA A 146 16.94 -2.02 -9.78
C ALA A 146 17.84 -0.92 -10.37
N ALA A 147 17.76 0.30 -9.84
CA ALA A 147 18.62 1.43 -10.23
C ALA A 147 20.11 1.15 -9.97
N ARG A 148 20.42 0.37 -8.93
CA ARG A 148 21.80 -0.07 -8.60
C ARG A 148 22.22 -1.35 -9.34
N GLY A 149 21.37 -1.90 -10.20
CA GLY A 149 21.63 -3.15 -10.92
C GLY A 149 21.73 -4.39 -10.01
N LYS A 150 21.19 -4.33 -8.79
CA LYS A 150 21.16 -5.47 -7.85
C LYS A 150 20.03 -6.45 -8.15
N VAL A 151 18.95 -5.93 -8.72
CA VAL A 151 17.86 -6.70 -9.33
C VAL A 151 17.64 -6.16 -10.74
N ASP A 152 17.00 -6.93 -11.60
CA ASP A 152 16.73 -6.54 -12.99
C ASP A 152 15.40 -5.79 -13.17
N ASN A 153 14.58 -5.72 -12.12
CA ASN A 153 13.21 -5.22 -12.20
C ASN A 153 12.67 -4.59 -10.90
N PHE A 154 11.55 -3.90 -11.05
CA PHE A 154 10.69 -3.44 -9.96
C PHE A 154 9.24 -3.42 -10.44
N LEU A 155 8.28 -3.36 -9.51
CA LEU A 155 6.86 -3.43 -9.85
C LEU A 155 6.23 -2.05 -10.05
N VAL A 156 5.47 -1.88 -11.13
CA VAL A 156 4.64 -0.69 -11.41
C VAL A 156 3.22 -1.08 -11.79
N TRP A 157 2.29 -0.15 -11.62
CA TRP A 157 0.97 -0.25 -12.21
C TRP A 157 1.03 0.09 -13.70
N ILE A 158 0.44 -0.76 -14.53
CA ILE A 158 0.38 -0.61 -15.98
C ILE A 158 -1.08 -0.52 -16.40
N GLY A 159 -1.40 0.41 -17.29
CA GLY A 159 -2.69 0.47 -17.99
C GLY A 159 -2.55 -0.08 -19.41
N CYS A 160 -3.48 -0.93 -19.84
CA CYS A 160 -3.44 -1.51 -21.18
C CYS A 160 -3.75 -0.44 -22.23
N GLY A 161 -2.90 -0.29 -23.24
CA GLY A 161 -3.14 0.64 -24.36
C GLY A 161 -4.36 0.29 -25.22
N ARG A 162 -4.85 -0.96 -25.13
CA ARG A 162 -6.03 -1.44 -25.88
C ARG A 162 -7.33 -1.35 -25.10
N CYS A 163 -7.38 -1.91 -23.89
CA CYS A 163 -8.62 -2.10 -23.13
C CYS A 163 -8.67 -1.34 -21.80
N ALA A 164 -7.66 -0.52 -21.50
CA ALA A 164 -7.51 0.22 -20.25
C ALA A 164 -7.48 -0.63 -18.95
N HIS A 165 -7.53 -1.95 -19.04
CA HIS A 165 -7.34 -2.83 -17.88
C HIS A 165 -6.02 -2.52 -17.19
N ARG A 166 -6.03 -2.53 -15.85
CA ARG A 166 -4.92 -2.09 -15.02
C ARG A 166 -4.41 -3.23 -14.16
N TRP A 167 -3.11 -3.51 -14.20
CA TRP A 167 -2.46 -4.59 -13.45
C TRP A 167 -1.09 -4.15 -12.95
N ALA A 168 -0.47 -4.90 -12.04
CA ALA A 168 0.92 -4.68 -11.69
C ALA A 168 1.82 -5.72 -12.36
N ASP A 169 2.98 -5.28 -12.82
CA ASP A 169 3.97 -6.14 -13.46
C ASP A 169 5.40 -5.61 -13.23
N GLY A 170 6.37 -6.47 -13.48
CA GLY A 170 7.80 -6.13 -13.40
C GLY A 170 8.25 -5.36 -14.63
N VAL A 171 8.97 -4.26 -14.41
CA VAL A 171 9.61 -3.45 -15.44
C VAL A 171 11.06 -3.18 -15.10
N ARG A 172 11.89 -3.01 -16.12
CA ARG A 172 13.30 -2.59 -15.99
C ARG A 172 13.38 -1.12 -15.57
N TYR A 173 14.40 -0.75 -14.80
CA TYR A 173 14.64 0.66 -14.44
C TYR A 173 15.16 1.47 -15.62
N GLN A 174 14.53 2.63 -15.86
CA GLN A 174 14.85 3.58 -16.93
C GLN A 174 15.03 2.91 -18.30
N ASN A 175 14.13 1.99 -18.62
CA ASN A 175 14.19 1.22 -19.86
C ASN A 175 12.78 0.78 -20.28
N ARG A 176 12.65 0.30 -21.52
CA ARG A 176 11.42 -0.27 -22.03
C ARG A 176 11.34 -1.75 -21.69
N THR A 177 10.14 -2.17 -21.32
CA THR A 177 9.84 -3.58 -20.99
C THR A 177 8.55 -3.99 -21.69
N LEU A 178 8.56 -5.15 -22.36
CA LEU A 178 7.35 -5.72 -22.92
C LEU A 178 6.53 -6.39 -21.81
N THR A 179 5.24 -6.09 -21.77
CA THR A 179 4.27 -6.73 -20.86
C THR A 179 3.04 -7.17 -21.64
N ARG A 180 2.29 -8.14 -21.10
CA ARG A 180 1.06 -8.65 -21.72
C ARG A 180 -0.12 -8.31 -20.83
N CYS A 181 -1.14 -7.69 -21.42
CA CYS A 181 -2.37 -7.42 -20.69
C CYS A 181 -3.07 -8.74 -20.34
N PRO A 182 -3.35 -9.03 -19.06
CA PRO A 182 -4.01 -10.27 -18.67
C PRO A 182 -5.47 -10.38 -19.14
N SER A 183 -6.11 -9.24 -19.42
CA SER A 183 -7.51 -9.19 -19.85
C SER A 183 -7.69 -9.47 -21.35
N CYS A 184 -6.82 -8.91 -22.20
CA CYS A 184 -6.99 -8.97 -23.67
C CYS A 184 -5.78 -9.52 -24.44
N GLY A 185 -4.70 -9.89 -23.75
CA GLY A 185 -3.49 -10.44 -24.35
C GLY A 185 -2.60 -9.44 -25.11
N ALA A 186 -3.04 -8.19 -25.26
CA ALA A 186 -2.29 -7.15 -26.00
C ALA A 186 -0.88 -6.97 -25.42
N LYS A 187 0.10 -6.82 -26.32
CA LYS A 187 1.51 -6.57 -25.98
C LYS A 187 1.77 -5.08 -25.82
N ASN A 188 2.22 -4.67 -24.65
CA ASN A 188 2.47 -3.26 -24.31
C ASN A 188 3.97 -3.06 -24.03
N SER A 189 4.61 -2.13 -24.74
CA SER A 189 5.93 -1.61 -24.39
C SER A 189 5.73 -0.55 -23.32
N VAL A 190 6.14 -0.87 -22.10
CA VAL A 190 6.08 0.03 -20.94
C VAL A 190 7.37 0.81 -20.84
N ASP A 191 7.30 2.14 -20.87
CA ASP A 191 8.45 3.02 -20.69
C ASP A 191 8.54 3.50 -19.24
N SER A 192 9.61 3.10 -18.53
CA SER A 192 9.84 3.47 -17.13
C SER A 192 10.80 4.65 -16.95
N SER A 193 11.14 5.37 -18.02
CA SER A 193 12.08 6.51 -17.98
C SER A 193 11.60 7.67 -17.09
N ASN A 194 10.29 7.73 -16.82
CA ASN A 194 9.67 8.68 -15.90
C ASN A 194 9.85 8.32 -14.42
N VAL A 195 10.28 7.09 -14.10
CA VAL A 195 10.52 6.65 -12.72
C VAL A 195 11.93 7.09 -12.30
N GLN A 196 11.98 7.97 -11.31
CA GLN A 196 13.24 8.48 -10.76
C GLN A 196 13.41 8.05 -9.31
N VAL A 197 14.61 7.61 -8.98
CA VAL A 197 15.04 7.35 -7.61
C VAL A 197 15.88 8.54 -7.16
N ALA A 198 15.48 9.19 -6.07
CA ALA A 198 16.34 10.18 -5.43
C ALA A 198 17.61 9.47 -4.92
N PRO A 199 18.83 9.97 -5.21
CA PRO A 199 20.05 9.40 -4.66
C PRO A 199 19.96 9.41 -3.12
N LEU A 200 19.98 8.22 -2.50
CA LEU A 200 19.96 8.08 -1.03
C LEU A 200 21.15 8.77 -0.34
N ASP A 201 22.22 9.10 -1.10
CA ASP A 201 23.40 9.81 -0.59
C ASP A 201 23.26 11.34 -0.56
N GLN A 202 22.08 11.88 -0.91
CA GLN A 202 21.74 13.29 -0.70
C GLN A 202 20.75 13.43 0.45
N GLN A 203 21.14 12.94 1.63
CA GLN A 203 20.63 13.55 2.86
C GLN A 203 21.09 15.03 2.81
N PRO A 204 20.19 16.02 2.83
CA PRO A 204 20.61 17.41 2.74
C PRO A 204 21.48 17.72 3.95
N THR A 205 22.78 17.87 3.72
CA THR A 205 23.59 18.70 4.61
C THR A 205 22.92 20.07 4.66
N PRO A 206 22.72 20.66 5.85
CA PRO A 206 22.14 21.99 5.98
C PRO A 206 23.13 23.01 5.44
N SER A 207 23.09 23.22 4.13
CA SER A 207 23.84 24.26 3.45
C SER A 207 22.93 25.46 3.29
N SER A 208 23.36 26.57 3.90
CA SER A 208 22.84 27.92 3.79
C SER A 208 22.36 28.31 2.38
N PRO A 209 21.38 29.22 2.29
CA PRO A 209 20.71 29.55 1.04
C PRO A 209 21.64 30.39 0.17
N LEU A 210 21.74 30.08 -1.12
CA LEU A 210 21.89 31.03 -2.24
C LEU A 210 22.23 30.29 -3.54
N SER A 211 21.22 30.04 -4.37
CA SER A 211 21.30 30.30 -5.82
C SER A 211 20.06 29.75 -6.51
N SER A 212 19.14 30.66 -6.82
CA SER A 212 17.97 30.39 -7.62
C SER A 212 18.26 30.60 -9.10
N SER A 213 18.13 29.54 -9.89
CA SER A 213 17.80 29.64 -11.32
C SER A 213 16.30 29.36 -11.51
N PRO A 214 15.56 30.13 -12.31
CA PRO A 214 14.10 30.06 -12.36
C PRO A 214 13.62 29.33 -13.62
N SER A 215 13.05 28.12 -13.51
CA SER A 215 12.28 27.49 -14.60
C SER A 215 11.40 26.34 -14.08
N ASN A 216 10.32 26.67 -13.33
CA ASN A 216 9.06 25.90 -13.13
C ASN A 216 8.24 26.31 -11.88
N ARG A 217 8.29 27.59 -11.48
CA ARG A 217 7.73 28.04 -10.17
C ARG A 217 6.22 27.97 -9.99
N SER A 218 5.43 27.69 -11.02
CA SER A 218 3.96 27.81 -10.93
C SER A 218 3.23 26.54 -10.46
N ALA A 219 3.75 25.35 -10.76
CA ALA A 219 3.17 24.10 -10.26
C ALA A 219 3.70 23.77 -8.86
N ASP A 220 4.99 24.04 -8.62
CA ASP A 220 5.62 23.82 -7.32
C ASP A 220 4.99 24.69 -6.23
N SER A 221 4.66 25.95 -6.53
CA SER A 221 4.07 26.86 -5.54
C SER A 221 2.67 26.44 -5.07
N ALA A 222 1.84 25.89 -5.97
CA ALA A 222 0.51 25.39 -5.61
C ALA A 222 0.61 24.15 -4.72
N SER A 223 1.51 23.22 -5.06
CA SER A 223 1.75 22.02 -4.23
C SER A 223 2.32 22.37 -2.86
N GLU A 224 3.20 23.37 -2.80
CA GLU A 224 3.81 23.84 -1.55
C GLU A 224 2.79 24.55 -0.66
N GLN A 225 1.92 25.39 -1.24
CA GLN A 225 0.81 26.02 -0.52
C GLN A 225 -0.17 24.99 0.03
N GLN A 226 -0.54 23.98 -0.76
CA GLN A 226 -1.42 22.91 -0.30
C GLN A 226 -0.79 22.12 0.86
N ARG A 227 0.50 21.74 0.75
CA ARG A 227 1.23 21.07 1.84
C ARG A 227 1.28 21.93 3.10
N ALA A 228 1.53 23.23 2.96
CA ALA A 228 1.53 24.15 4.09
C ALA A 228 0.15 24.29 4.77
N GLN A 229 -0.94 24.23 3.99
CA GLN A 229 -2.30 24.21 4.52
C GLN A 229 -2.59 22.91 5.29
N ILE A 230 -2.21 21.76 4.72
CA ILE A 230 -2.37 20.45 5.40
C ILE A 230 -1.54 20.44 6.70
N ALA A 231 -0.29 20.90 6.67
CA ALA A 231 0.56 20.95 7.86
C ALA A 231 -0.04 21.84 8.96
N ARG A 232 -0.61 23.00 8.61
CA ARG A 232 -1.32 23.87 9.56
C ARG A 232 -2.55 23.17 10.13
N ARG A 233 -3.33 22.50 9.29
CA ARG A 233 -4.51 21.77 9.73
C ARG A 233 -4.14 20.65 10.71
N ILE A 234 -3.09 19.88 10.41
CA ILE A 234 -2.56 18.86 11.32
C ILE A 234 -2.19 19.47 12.68
N ALA A 235 -1.47 20.60 12.69
CA ALA A 235 -1.09 21.29 13.92
C ALA A 235 -2.32 21.74 14.73
N GLU A 236 -3.35 22.30 14.08
CA GLU A 236 -4.61 22.69 14.74
C GLU A 236 -5.34 21.49 15.36
N LEU A 237 -5.45 20.38 14.62
CA LEU A 237 -6.08 19.14 15.10
C LEU A 237 -5.38 18.58 16.34
N LEU A 238 -4.05 18.63 16.35
CA LEU A 238 -3.22 18.12 17.43
C LEU A 238 -3.26 19.03 18.66
N ASP A 239 -3.17 20.35 18.48
CA ASP A 239 -3.31 21.32 19.57
C ASP A 239 -4.69 21.20 20.22
N PHE A 240 -5.75 21.03 19.42
CA PHE A 240 -7.11 20.82 19.92
C PHE A 240 -7.21 19.49 20.70
N ASN A 241 -6.75 18.38 20.11
CA ASN A 241 -6.77 17.08 20.78
C ASN A 241 -5.99 17.15 22.10
N GLN A 242 -4.82 17.77 22.15
CA GLN A 242 -4.01 17.87 23.37
C GLN A 242 -4.77 18.58 24.52
N VAL A 243 -5.56 19.61 24.21
CA VAL A 243 -6.34 20.35 25.21
C VAL A 243 -7.54 19.54 25.68
N HIS A 244 -8.26 18.90 24.76
CA HIS A 244 -9.55 18.26 25.05
C HIS A 244 -9.45 16.77 25.41
N TYR A 245 -8.31 16.11 25.17
CA TYR A 245 -8.14 14.68 25.45
C TYR A 245 -8.36 14.33 26.93
N GLY A 246 -8.00 15.24 27.85
CA GLY A 246 -8.23 15.07 29.29
C GLY A 246 -9.70 15.15 29.72
N GLU A 247 -10.57 15.69 28.87
CA GLU A 247 -12.02 15.81 29.13
C GLU A 247 -12.79 14.55 28.71
N LEU A 248 -12.15 13.69 27.89
CA LEU A 248 -12.71 12.42 27.47
C LEU A 248 -12.70 11.40 28.62
N ASP A 249 -13.72 10.54 28.67
CA ASP A 249 -13.68 9.39 29.56
C ASP A 249 -12.66 8.33 29.08
N LYS A 250 -12.39 7.32 29.91
CA LYS A 250 -11.37 6.30 29.60
C LYS A 250 -11.68 5.48 28.35
N GLU A 251 -12.96 5.23 28.08
CA GLU A 251 -13.37 4.47 26.90
C GLU A 251 -13.15 5.31 25.63
N GLN A 252 -13.55 6.57 25.68
CA GLN A 252 -13.32 7.55 24.62
C GLN A 252 -11.83 7.76 24.34
N GLN A 253 -10.99 7.88 25.38
CA GLN A 253 -9.53 7.97 25.22
C GLN A 253 -8.95 6.73 24.53
N SER A 254 -9.39 5.54 24.94
CA SER A 254 -8.95 4.28 24.32
C SER A 254 -9.37 4.21 22.85
N GLN A 255 -10.60 4.60 22.54
CA GLN A 255 -11.13 4.59 21.17
C GLN A 255 -10.47 5.66 20.29
N ALA A 256 -10.19 6.84 20.84
CA ALA A 256 -9.51 7.91 20.12
C ALA A 256 -8.07 7.57 19.73
N THR A 257 -7.43 6.61 20.42
CA THR A 257 -6.04 6.18 20.15
C THR A 257 -5.94 4.81 19.47
N ASP A 258 -7.05 4.07 19.36
CA ASP A 258 -7.09 2.80 18.64
C ASP A 258 -7.17 3.02 17.12
N CYS A 259 -6.07 2.76 16.42
CA CYS A 259 -5.97 2.92 14.98
C CYS A 259 -7.03 2.10 14.20
N ARG A 260 -7.42 0.91 14.70
CA ARG A 260 -8.43 0.06 14.05
C ARG A 260 -9.82 0.66 14.18
N HIS A 261 -10.12 1.24 15.34
CA HIS A 261 -11.40 1.92 15.56
C HIS A 261 -11.53 3.15 14.66
N LEU A 262 -10.48 3.97 14.57
CA LEU A 262 -10.45 5.13 13.67
C LEU A 262 -10.60 4.71 12.20
N ASP A 263 -9.87 3.67 11.76
CA ASP A 263 -9.95 3.18 10.39
C ASP A 263 -11.32 2.58 10.05
N ALA A 264 -12.01 1.96 11.03
CA ALA A 264 -13.38 1.48 10.87
C ALA A 264 -14.37 2.64 10.67
N ILE A 265 -14.24 3.73 11.44
CA ILE A 265 -15.07 4.93 11.27
C ILE A 265 -14.84 5.56 9.90
N ILE A 266 -13.58 5.73 9.48
CA ILE A 266 -13.23 6.26 8.14
C ILE A 266 -13.85 5.40 7.04
N SER A 267 -13.75 4.07 7.16
CA SER A 267 -14.26 3.13 6.16
C SER A 267 -15.79 3.10 6.08
N SER A 268 -16.48 3.41 7.18
CA SER A 268 -17.94 3.47 7.21
C SER A 268 -18.53 4.60 6.36
N GLY A 269 -17.77 5.67 6.11
CA GLY A 269 -18.23 6.87 5.42
C GLY A 269 -19.26 7.70 6.20
N GLY A 270 -19.63 7.29 7.41
CA GLY A 270 -20.51 8.05 8.30
C GLY A 270 -19.80 9.24 8.95
N ALA A 271 -20.58 10.23 9.40
CA ALA A 271 -20.03 11.33 10.19
C ALA A 271 -19.55 10.79 11.56
N PRO A 272 -18.28 11.02 11.94
CA PRO A 272 -17.79 10.60 13.26
C PRO A 272 -18.51 11.39 14.36
N PRO A 273 -18.67 10.81 15.57
CA PRO A 273 -19.07 11.56 16.74
C PRO A 273 -18.15 12.78 16.99
N ASP A 274 -18.72 13.89 17.48
CA ASP A 274 -17.99 15.15 17.65
C ASP A 274 -16.70 14.98 18.46
N TRP A 275 -16.74 14.17 19.52
CA TRP A 275 -15.61 13.96 20.43
C TRP A 275 -14.42 13.23 19.78
N ILE A 276 -14.62 12.46 18.70
CA ILE A 276 -13.55 11.73 17.99
C ILE A 276 -13.26 12.30 16.59
N SER A 277 -14.04 13.27 16.15
CA SER A 277 -13.97 13.85 14.80
C SER A 277 -12.56 14.30 14.40
N HIS A 278 -11.84 14.96 15.31
CA HIS A 278 -10.47 15.43 15.07
C HIS A 278 -9.45 14.30 14.96
N ALA A 279 -9.57 13.24 15.77
CA ALA A 279 -8.72 12.05 15.69
C ALA A 279 -8.94 11.32 14.35
N VAL A 280 -10.20 11.18 13.93
CA VAL A 280 -10.59 10.60 12.64
C VAL A 280 -10.05 11.42 11.47
N GLU A 281 -10.15 12.75 11.54
CA GLU A 281 -9.61 13.64 10.50
C GLU A 281 -8.09 13.53 10.41
N LEU A 282 -7.39 13.54 11.55
CA LEU A 282 -5.94 13.41 11.59
C LEU A 282 -5.47 12.07 11.00
N ARG A 283 -6.17 10.98 11.30
CA ARG A 283 -5.93 9.65 10.72
C ARG A 283 -6.20 9.62 9.21
N SER A 284 -7.30 10.24 8.77
CA SER A 284 -7.66 10.36 7.34
C SER A 284 -6.61 11.12 6.53
N ILE A 285 -6.08 12.22 7.08
CA ILE A 285 -4.97 12.98 6.47
C ILE A 285 -3.73 12.08 6.30
N GLY A 286 -3.40 11.26 7.31
CA GLY A 286 -2.29 10.29 7.21
C GLY A 286 -2.45 9.34 6.03
N HIS A 287 -3.65 8.75 5.87
CA HIS A 287 -3.96 7.88 4.72
C HIS A 287 -3.90 8.64 3.40
N GLN A 288 -4.39 9.88 3.35
CA GLN A 288 -4.34 10.71 2.15
C GLN A 288 -2.89 10.99 1.74
N LEU A 289 -2.04 11.45 2.65
CA LEU A 289 -0.64 11.74 2.38
C LEU A 289 0.11 10.48 1.93
N ASN A 290 -0.18 9.33 2.55
CA ASN A 290 0.39 8.06 2.11
C ASN A 290 -0.01 7.70 0.68
N ARG A 291 -1.29 7.88 0.31
CA ARG A 291 -1.78 7.63 -1.05
C ARG A 291 -1.17 8.59 -2.08
N GLU A 292 -0.99 9.86 -1.72
CA GLU A 292 -0.53 10.91 -2.65
C GLU A 292 0.99 10.94 -2.82
N GLY A 293 1.75 10.72 -1.76
CA GLY A 293 3.21 10.87 -1.79
C GLY A 293 3.98 9.92 -0.86
N GLY A 294 3.30 8.93 -0.28
CA GLY A 294 3.90 7.92 0.59
C GLY A 294 4.56 8.48 1.84
N VAL A 295 5.48 7.71 2.39
CA VAL A 295 6.22 8.02 3.63
C VAL A 295 6.95 9.36 3.57
N ARG A 296 7.54 9.70 2.42
CA ARG A 296 8.28 10.96 2.28
C ARG A 296 7.39 12.17 2.52
N LEU A 297 6.23 12.22 1.85
CA LEU A 297 5.29 13.32 2.00
C LEU A 297 4.73 13.39 3.42
N MET A 298 4.42 12.23 4.03
CA MET A 298 4.02 12.16 5.43
C MET A 298 5.07 12.77 6.36
N ARG A 299 6.35 12.41 6.20
CA ARG A 299 7.45 12.92 7.03
C ARG A 299 7.67 14.42 6.88
N GLU A 300 7.71 14.91 5.65
CA GLU A 300 7.87 16.34 5.37
C GLU A 300 6.72 17.16 5.97
N THR A 301 5.48 16.68 5.80
CA THR A 301 4.29 17.36 6.32
C THR A 301 4.23 17.30 7.85
N ALA A 302 4.58 16.16 8.46
CA ALA A 302 4.65 16.02 9.91
C ALA A 302 5.72 16.92 10.53
N ALA A 303 6.91 17.03 9.91
CA ALA A 303 7.96 17.94 10.36
C ALA A 303 7.52 19.41 10.26
N GLN A 304 6.80 19.77 9.20
CA GLN A 304 6.26 21.12 9.06
C GLN A 304 5.15 21.40 10.08
N ALA A 305 4.26 20.44 10.35
CA ALA A 305 3.22 20.57 11.37
C ALA A 305 3.82 20.69 12.78
N ASP A 306 4.88 19.94 13.09
CA ASP A 306 5.59 20.00 14.37
C ASP A 306 6.15 21.40 14.63
N GLY A 307 6.71 22.06 13.61
CA GLY A 307 7.16 23.45 13.72
C GLY A 307 6.05 24.51 13.84
N LEU A 308 4.80 24.15 13.58
CA LEU A 308 3.63 25.04 13.68
C LEU A 308 2.83 24.86 14.97
N SER A 309 2.89 23.68 15.60
CA SER A 309 2.17 23.38 16.83
C SER A 309 2.74 24.11 18.04
N LYS A 310 1.86 24.46 18.99
CA LYS A 310 2.27 25.08 20.27
C LYS A 310 2.91 24.10 21.25
N TYR A 311 2.61 22.82 21.14
CA TYR A 311 2.97 21.80 22.16
C TYR A 311 4.09 20.86 21.70
N GLY A 312 4.47 20.89 20.43
CA GLY A 312 5.36 19.90 19.84
C GLY A 312 4.63 18.55 19.73
N VAL A 313 4.39 18.10 18.51
CA VAL A 313 3.37 17.07 18.24
C VAL A 313 3.92 15.84 17.55
N ARG A 314 5.23 15.79 17.32
CA ARG A 314 5.87 14.65 16.66
C ARG A 314 5.51 13.29 17.27
N GLN A 315 5.51 13.17 18.60
CA GLN A 315 5.14 11.91 19.28
C GLN A 315 3.65 11.59 19.18
N VAL A 316 2.80 12.61 19.08
CA VAL A 316 1.35 12.44 18.97
C VAL A 316 0.99 11.98 17.55
N ILE A 317 1.64 12.55 16.52
CA ILE A 317 1.47 12.09 15.13
C ILE A 317 1.84 10.60 14.99
N VAL A 318 2.91 10.15 15.66
CA VAL A 318 3.33 8.73 15.74
C VAL A 318 2.17 7.83 16.13
N LEU A 319 1.41 8.18 17.17
CA LEU A 319 0.25 7.42 17.63
C LEU A 319 -0.83 7.35 16.55
N PHE A 320 -1.22 8.51 15.99
CA PHE A 320 -2.33 8.55 15.04
C PHE A 320 -2.00 7.98 13.67
N TRP A 321 -0.74 7.92 13.27
CA TRP A 321 -0.33 7.39 11.96
C TRP A 321 0.32 6.01 12.06
N GLU A 322 0.27 5.36 13.22
CA GLU A 322 0.77 3.99 13.41
C GLU A 322 0.15 3.04 12.37
N GLY A 323 0.99 2.20 11.76
CA GLY A 323 0.57 1.24 10.73
C GLY A 323 0.25 1.84 9.35
N ILE A 324 0.33 3.17 9.15
CA ILE A 324 0.19 3.77 7.83
C ILE A 324 1.54 3.79 7.13
N GLY A 325 1.70 2.94 6.11
CA GLY A 325 2.80 3.03 5.14
C GLY A 325 4.21 2.84 5.70
N GLY A 326 4.39 2.36 6.93
CA GLY A 326 5.73 2.22 7.54
C GLY A 326 6.44 3.55 7.79
N TRP A 327 5.69 4.63 8.03
CA TRP A 327 6.25 5.99 8.02
C TRP A 327 7.29 6.30 9.11
N GLN A 328 7.52 5.39 10.06
CA GLN A 328 8.50 5.50 11.14
C GLN A 328 9.89 4.91 10.80
N ASP A 329 10.04 4.17 9.68
CA ASP A 329 11.28 3.47 9.26
C ASP A 329 12.30 4.33 8.47
#